data_AF-A0A7G2IK30-F1
#
_entry.id   AF-A0A7G2IK30-F1
#
_cell.length_a   1.000
_cell.length_b   1.000
_cell.length_c   1.000
_cell.angle_alpha   90.00
_cell.angle_beta   90.00
_cell.angle_gamma   90.00
#
_symmetry.space_group_name_H-M   'P 1'
#
loop_
_entity.id
_entity.type
_entity.pdbx_description
1 polymer ?
#
loop_
_entity_poly.entity_id
_entity_poly.type
_entity_poly.pdbx_seq_one_letter_code
_entity_poly.pdbx_strand_id
1 'polypeptide(L)' 'MREKEYIVTIGSANMDVAGYSHASLNYADSNPGKIKFTPGGVGRNIAHNLALLGKKFLVANSGW' A
#
# COMPACT_ATOMS: atom_id res chain seq x y z
N MET A 1 20.10 14.47 26.06
CA MET A 1 18.92 13.81 25.45
C MET A 1 19.42 12.88 24.36
N ARG A 2 18.99 11.61 24.32
CA ARG A 2 19.24 10.77 23.14
C ARG A 2 18.24 11.17 22.06
N GLU A 3 18.72 11.53 20.88
CA GLU A 3 17.83 11.67 19.72
C GLU A 3 17.10 10.34 19.50
N LYS A 4 15.81 10.41 19.24
CA LYS A 4 15.05 9.21 18.85
C LYS A 4 15.48 8.86 17.43
N GLU A 5 16.00 7.65 17.23
CA GLU A 5 16.27 7.15 15.88
C GLU A 5 14.95 6.99 15.11
N TYR A 6 14.90 7.53 13.90
CA TYR A 6 13.76 7.42 12.98
C TYR A 6 14.27 6.98 11.61
N ILE A 7 13.49 6.14 10.94
CA ILE A 7 13.74 5.71 9.56
C ILE A 7 12.77 6.43 8.63
N VAL A 8 13.29 7.08 7.60
CA VAL A 8 12.45 7.74 6.58
C VAL A 8 12.43 6.88 5.32
N THR A 9 11.24 6.52 4.85
CA THR A 9 11.05 5.92 3.54
C THR A 9 10.52 6.98 2.58
N ILE A 10 11.22 7.19 1.47
CA ILE A 10 10.76 8.08 0.39
C ILE A 10 10.22 7.21 -0.73
N GLY A 11 8.95 7.42 -1.11
CA GLY A 11 8.34 6.66 -2.19
C GLY A 11 6.82 6.75 -2.18
N SER A 12 6.19 5.90 -2.98
CA SER A 12 4.73 5.91 -3.13
C SER A 12 4.01 5.25 -1.95
N ALA A 13 2.82 5.80 -1.68
CA ALA A 13 1.76 5.19 -0.90
C ALA A 13 0.48 5.29 -1.73
N ASN A 14 -0.01 4.16 -2.23
CA ASN A 14 -1.18 4.11 -3.08
C ASN A 14 -2.19 3.07 -2.55
N MET A 15 -3.33 2.96 -3.23
CA MET A 15 -4.34 1.95 -2.96
C MET A 15 -4.48 1.05 -4.18
N ASP A 16 -4.17 -0.23 -4.01
CA ASP A 16 -4.42 -1.24 -5.02
C ASP A 16 -5.89 -1.67 -4.92
N VAL A 17 -6.60 -1.62 -6.05
CA VAL A 17 -8.01 -2.03 -6.15
C VAL A 17 -8.09 -3.22 -7.10
N ALA A 18 -8.45 -4.39 -6.55
CA ALA A 18 -8.56 -5.63 -7.31
C ALA A 18 -10.01 -6.11 -7.35
N GLY A 19 -10.54 -6.29 -8.56
CA GLY A 19 -11.86 -6.89 -8.81
C GLY A 19 -11.74 -8.40 -9.03
N TYR A 20 -12.58 -9.17 -8.35
CA TYR A 20 -12.68 -10.62 -8.47
C TYR A 20 -14.10 -10.98 -8.93
N SER A 21 -14.25 -11.31 -10.20
CA SER A 21 -15.54 -11.74 -10.77
C SER A 21 -15.96 -13.10 -10.20
N HIS A 22 -17.27 -13.31 -10.04
CA HIS A 22 -17.84 -14.60 -9.65
C HIS A 22 -17.86 -15.61 -10.81
N ALA A 23 -17.69 -15.15 -12.04
CA ALA A 23 -17.67 -15.94 -13.25
C ALA A 23 -16.55 -15.46 -14.20
N SER A 24 -16.42 -16.11 -15.36
CA SER A 24 -15.54 -15.64 -16.43
C SER A 24 -15.80 -14.18 -16.79
N LEU A 25 -14.75 -13.42 -17.08
CA LEU A 25 -14.87 -12.01 -17.43
C LEU A 25 -15.59 -11.85 -18.77
N ASN A 26 -16.67 -11.06 -18.77
CA ASN A 26 -17.36 -10.59 -19.97
C ASN A 26 -16.90 -9.17 -20.29
N TYR A 27 -16.30 -8.99 -21.47
CA TYR A 27 -15.76 -7.70 -21.89
C TYR A 27 -16.88 -6.70 -22.19
N ALA A 28 -16.66 -5.43 -21.83
CA ALA A 28 -17.62 -4.32 -21.99
C ALA A 28 -18.97 -4.52 -21.28
N ASP A 29 -19.01 -5.35 -20.25
CA ASP A 29 -20.19 -5.61 -19.42
C ASP A 29 -19.86 -5.41 -17.94
N SER A 30 -20.91 -5.30 -17.11
CA SER A 30 -20.79 -5.41 -15.67
C SER A 30 -20.46 -6.84 -15.29
N ASN A 31 -19.40 -7.02 -14.51
CA ASN A 31 -18.97 -8.33 -14.02
C ASN A 31 -19.20 -8.41 -12.50
N PRO A 32 -20.34 -8.98 -12.04
CA PRO A 32 -20.62 -9.11 -10.61
C PRO A 32 -19.53 -9.89 -9.88
N GLY A 33 -19.10 -9.37 -8.73
CA GLY A 33 -17.93 -9.85 -8.03
C GLY A 33 -17.69 -9.16 -6.70
N LYS A 34 -16.47 -9.35 -6.19
CA LYS A 34 -15.97 -8.67 -4.99
C LYS A 34 -14.85 -7.72 -5.35
N ILE A 35 -14.78 -6.60 -4.65
CA ILE A 35 -13.66 -5.67 -4.73
C ILE A 35 -12.81 -5.84 -3.46
N LYS A 36 -11.50 -5.98 -3.64
CA LYS A 36 -10.52 -5.95 -2.56
C LYS A 36 -9.68 -4.69 -2.68
N PHE A 37 -9.66 -3.93 -1.59
CA PHE A 37 -8.76 -2.79 -1.42
C PHE A 37 -7.55 -3.25 -0.61
N THR A 38 -6.35 -3.06 -1.15
CA THR A 38 -5.11 -3.36 -0.45
C THR A 38 -4.27 -2.09 -0.47
N PRO A 39 -3.83 -1.57 0.67
CA PRO A 39 -2.81 -0.54 0.65
C PRO A 39 -1.63 -1.05 -0.20
N GLY A 40 -1.12 -0.22 -1.12
CA GLY A 40 0.05 -0.50 -1.95
C GLY A 40 1.19 0.51 -1.76
N GLY A 41 2.19 0.44 -2.65
CA GLY A 41 3.35 1.33 -2.69
C GLY A 41 4.58 0.75 -1.98
N VAL A 42 5.71 0.69 -2.68
CA VAL A 42 6.95 0.05 -2.17
C VAL A 42 7.44 0.75 -0.90
N GLY A 43 7.52 2.10 -0.93
CA GLY A 43 7.92 2.90 0.23
C GLY A 43 7.04 2.65 1.44
N ARG A 44 5.71 2.65 1.24
CA ARG A 44 4.75 2.35 2.31
C ARG A 44 4.87 0.92 2.82
N ASN A 45 5.06 -0.07 1.95
CA ASN A 45 5.22 -1.48 2.35
C ASN A 45 6.46 -1.68 3.23
N ILE A 46 7.59 -1.06 2.89
CA ILE A 46 8.80 -1.09 3.71
C ILE A 46 8.52 -0.44 5.08
N ALA A 47 7.92 0.75 5.09
CA ALA A 47 7.53 1.46 6.30
C ALA A 47 6.58 0.64 7.20
N HIS A 48 5.61 -0.05 6.62
CA HIS A 48 4.70 -0.94 7.35
C HIS A 48 5.46 -2.09 8.02
N ASN A 49 6.39 -2.74 7.33
CA ASN A 49 7.19 -3.82 7.94
C ASN A 49 8.09 -3.29 9.07
N LEU A 50 8.66 -2.09 8.93
CA LEU A 50 9.42 -1.44 10.00
C LEU A 50 8.54 -1.17 11.23
N ALA A 51 7.28 -0.76 11.03
CA ALA A 51 6.29 -0.60 12.09
C ALA A 51 6.08 -1.90 12.87
N LEU A 52 5.89 -3.01 12.16
CA LEU A 52 5.66 -4.33 12.75
C LEU A 52 6.87 -4.84 13.55
N LEU A 53 8.08 -4.37 13.20
CA LEU A 53 9.31 -4.64 13.95
C LEU A 53 9.54 -3.66 15.12
N GLY A 54 8.57 -2.81 15.44
CA GLY A 54 8.65 -1.84 16.54
C GLY A 54 9.57 -0.64 16.27
N LYS A 55 9.93 -0.40 15.01
CA LYS A 55 10.74 0.76 14.61
C LYS A 55 9.84 1.96 14.34
N LYS A 56 10.35 3.14 14.67
CA LYS A 56 9.68 4.39 14.32
C LYS A 56 10.06 4.81 12.91
N PHE A 57 9.05 5.15 12.12
CA PHE A 57 9.24 5.47 10.71
C PHE A 57 8.36 6.64 10.28
N LEU A 58 8.73 7.25 9.15
CA LEU A 58 7.95 8.25 8.42
C LEU A 58 7.93 7.89 6.93
N VAL A 59 6.78 8.09 6.29
CA VAL A 59 6.65 7.96 4.84
C VAL A 59 6.58 9.35 4.23
N ALA A 60 7.52 9.66 3.34
CA ALA A 60 7.51 10.88 2.54
C ALA A 60 7.18 10.53 1.08
N ASN A 61 6.30 11.32 0.47
CA ASN A 61 5.92 11.11 -0.92
C ASN A 61 7.06 11.57 -1.86
N SER A 62 7.36 10.78 -2.89
CA SER A 62 8.41 11.08 -3.86
C SER A 62 8.06 12.21 -4.83
N GLY A 63 6.78 12.61 -4.92
CA GLY A 63 6.34 13.77 -5.72
C GLY A 63 6.32 13.56 -7.24
N TRP A 64 6.55 12.32 -7.69
CA TRP A 64 6.39 11.87 -9.08
C TRP A 64 5.11 11.08 -9.23
#